data_AF-A0A1V0DFR1-F1
#
_entry.id   AF-A0A1V0DFR1-F1
#
_cell.length_a   1.000
_cell.length_b   1.000
_cell.length_c   1.000
_cell.angle_alpha   90.00
_cell.angle_beta   90.00
_cell.angle_gamma   90.00
#
_symmetry.space_group_name_H-M   'P 1'
#
loop_
_entity.id
_entity.type
_entity.pdbx_description
1 polymer ?
#
loop_
_entity_poly.entity_id
_entity_poly.type
_entity_poly.pdbx_seq_one_letter_code
_entity_poly.pdbx_strand_id
1 'polypeptide(L)'
;MSDITQLLVAAREGDTDAGDRLLPLVYDHLHQIAHRQLRRMRVHETLNTTALVHEAYLKLVQHTRVTYEDRVHFFAVSARAMRFILVDYARRHRAQRRGETGSG
;
A
#
# COMPACT_ATOMS: atom_id res chain seq x y z
N MET A 1 -23.28 0.49 10.97
CA MET A 1 -22.37 0.33 9.82
C MET A 1 -21.60 1.63 9.68
N SER A 2 -20.34 1.66 10.09
CA SER A 2 -19.50 2.86 9.92
C SER A 2 -19.04 2.95 8.47
N ASP A 3 -19.33 4.07 7.80
CA ASP A 3 -18.85 4.29 6.45
C ASP A 3 -17.34 4.54 6.49
N ILE A 4 -16.58 3.90 5.59
CA ILE A 4 -15.13 4.08 5.42
C ILE A 4 -14.78 5.57 5.35
N THR A 5 -15.61 6.36 4.67
CA THR A 5 -15.46 7.81 4.57
C THR A 5 -15.53 8.51 5.93
N GLN A 6 -16.43 8.09 6.84
CA GLN A 6 -16.53 8.68 8.17
C GLN A 6 -15.31 8.37 9.04
N LEU A 7 -14.78 7.14 8.95
CA LEU A 7 -13.58 6.76 9.69
C LEU A 7 -12.32 7.46 9.15
N LEU A 8 -12.25 7.71 7.84
CA LEU A 8 -11.19 8.54 7.25
C LEU A 8 -11.23 9.99 7.75
N VAL A 9 -12.43 10.56 7.86
CA VAL A 9 -12.61 11.91 8.42
C VAL A 9 -12.24 11.96 9.90
N ALA A 10 -12.70 11.00 10.71
CA ALA A 10 -12.37 10.92 12.14
C ALA A 10 -10.86 10.74 12.37
N ALA A 11 -10.20 9.86 11.60
CA ALA A 11 -8.75 9.68 11.67
C ALA A 11 -7.98 10.97 11.33
N ARG A 12 -8.48 11.78 10.39
CA ARG A 12 -7.91 13.11 10.07
C ARG A 12 -8.04 14.09 11.23
N GLU A 13 -9.11 14.00 12.01
CA GLU A 13 -9.38 14.86 13.16
C GLU A 13 -8.61 14.44 14.42
N GLY A 14 -7.75 13.41 14.31
CA GLY A 14 -6.89 12.94 15.40
C GLY A 14 -7.47 11.78 16.20
N ASP A 15 -8.59 11.18 15.77
CA ASP A 15 -9.12 9.95 16.35
C ASP A 15 -8.23 8.76 15.96
N THR A 16 -7.34 8.37 16.88
CA THR A 16 -6.47 7.20 16.70
C THR A 16 -7.25 5.90 16.57
N ASP A 17 -8.39 5.78 17.24
CA ASP A 17 -9.24 4.57 17.19
C ASP A 17 -9.97 4.46 15.84
N ALA A 18 -10.12 5.56 15.11
CA ALA A 18 -10.67 5.54 13.76
C ALA A 18 -9.76 4.79 12.79
N GLY A 19 -8.44 4.87 12.96
CA GLY A 19 -7.46 4.09 12.17
C GLY A 19 -7.61 2.59 12.41
N ASP A 20 -7.73 2.18 13.68
CA ASP A 20 -7.89 0.77 14.07
C ASP A 20 -9.21 0.18 13.58
N ARG A 21 -10.29 0.99 13.58
CA ARG A 21 -11.59 0.61 13.01
C ARG A 21 -11.61 0.61 11.49
N LEU A 22 -10.82 1.47 10.85
CA LEU A 22 -10.71 1.56 9.39
C LEU A 22 -9.96 0.36 8.82
N LEU A 23 -8.89 -0.07 9.49
CA LEU A 23 -8.00 -1.13 9.02
C LEU A 23 -8.75 -2.39 8.54
N PRO A 24 -9.59 -3.06 9.35
CA PRO A 24 -10.28 -4.28 8.91
C PRO A 24 -11.25 -4.05 7.75
N LEU A 25 -11.80 -2.83 7.60
CA LEU A 25 -12.74 -2.50 6.52
C LEU A 25 -12.04 -2.30 5.17
N VAL A 26 -10.81 -1.81 5.18
CA VAL A 26 -10.03 -1.56 3.96
C VAL A 26 -9.07 -2.70 3.63
N TYR A 27 -8.73 -3.55 4.60
CA TYR A 27 -7.70 -4.59 4.47
C TYR A 27 -7.96 -5.52 3.30
N ASP A 28 -9.16 -6.10 3.19
CA ASP A 28 -9.51 -7.04 2.12
C ASP A 28 -9.37 -6.40 0.74
N HIS A 29 -9.81 -5.16 0.60
CA HIS A 29 -9.75 -4.45 -0.69
C HIS A 29 -8.32 -4.06 -1.04
N LEU A 30 -7.52 -3.63 -0.06
CA LEU A 30 -6.08 -3.41 -0.24
C LEU A 30 -5.37 -4.70 -0.66
N HIS A 31 -5.73 -5.84 -0.07
CA HIS A 31 -5.19 -7.16 -0.42
C HIS A 31 -5.51 -7.54 -1.87
N GLN A 32 -6.75 -7.32 -2.30
CA GLN A 32 -7.16 -7.53 -3.70
C GLN A 32 -6.37 -6.65 -4.68
N ILE A 33 -6.17 -5.37 -4.35
CA ILE A 33 -5.38 -4.44 -5.17
C ILE A 33 -3.92 -4.92 -5.25
N ALA A 34 -3.32 -5.23 -4.10
CA ALA A 34 -1.95 -5.71 -3.99
C ALA A 34 -1.74 -6.99 -4.82
N HIS A 35 -2.63 -7.97 -4.68
CA HIS A 35 -2.57 -9.23 -5.42
C HIS A 35 -2.63 -9.01 -6.94
N ARG A 36 -3.54 -8.15 -7.41
CA ARG A 36 -3.64 -7.78 -8.83
C ARG A 36 -2.37 -7.10 -9.34
N GLN A 37 -1.76 -6.22 -8.55
CA GLN A 37 -0.52 -5.53 -8.93
C GLN A 37 0.69 -6.47 -8.97
N LEU A 38 0.83 -7.34 -7.98
CA LEU A 38 1.91 -8.35 -7.91
C LEU A 38 1.88 -9.28 -9.12
N ARG A 39 0.69 -9.76 -9.50
CA ARG A 39 0.50 -10.58 -10.70
C ARG A 39 0.88 -9.82 -11.97
N ARG A 40 0.47 -8.55 -12.11
CA ARG A 40 0.81 -7.71 -13.26
C ARG A 40 2.30 -7.48 -13.40
N MET A 41 3.02 -7.29 -12.29
CA MET A 41 4.46 -7.06 -12.31
C MET A 41 5.28 -8.36 -12.33
N ARG A 42 4.65 -9.53 -12.22
CA ARG A 42 5.29 -10.86 -12.14
C ARG A 42 6.32 -10.97 -11.00
N VAL A 43 6.06 -10.31 -9.87
CA VAL A 43 6.90 -10.37 -8.65
C VAL A 43 6.19 -11.06 -7.48
N HIS A 44 5.06 -11.72 -7.75
CA HIS A 44 4.27 -12.44 -6.74
C HIS A 44 5.02 -13.59 -6.06
N GLU A 45 6.05 -14.15 -6.70
CA GLU A 45 6.88 -15.23 -6.15
C GLU A 45 7.97 -14.70 -5.19
N THR A 46 8.35 -13.42 -5.32
CA THR A 46 9.45 -12.81 -4.56
C THR A 46 8.99 -11.79 -3.52
N LEU A 47 7.78 -11.25 -3.65
CA LEU A 47 7.21 -10.29 -2.71
C LEU A 47 5.86 -10.76 -2.15
N ASN A 48 5.76 -10.80 -0.83
CA ASN A 48 4.56 -11.20 -0.10
C ASN A 48 3.46 -10.11 -0.18
N THR A 49 2.23 -10.50 -0.54
CA THR A 49 1.08 -9.59 -0.65
C THR A 49 0.76 -8.88 0.67
N THR A 50 0.77 -9.60 1.78
CA THR A 50 0.52 -9.03 3.12
C THR A 50 1.59 -8.02 3.51
N ALA A 51 2.85 -8.28 3.18
CA ALA A 51 3.94 -7.32 3.44
C ALA A 51 3.74 -6.03 2.65
N LEU A 52 3.37 -6.11 1.37
CA LEU A 52 3.07 -4.94 0.54
C LEU A 52 1.89 -4.12 1.09
N VAL A 53 0.82 -4.80 1.53
CA VAL A 53 -0.35 -4.14 2.12
C VAL A 53 0.03 -3.41 3.41
N HIS A 54 0.80 -4.07 4.29
CA HIS A 54 1.22 -3.47 5.55
C HIS A 54 2.13 -2.26 5.34
N GLU A 55 3.13 -2.36 4.46
CA GLU A 55 4.02 -1.22 4.14
C GLU A 55 3.25 -0.06 3.49
N ALA A 56 2.33 -0.35 2.58
CA ALA A 56 1.49 0.68 1.97
C ALA A 56 0.61 1.37 3.02
N TYR A 57 -0.05 0.60 3.90
CA TYR A 57 -0.86 1.15 4.99
C TYR A 57 -0.04 2.06 5.91
N LEU A 58 1.14 1.59 6.36
CA LEU A 58 2.03 2.39 7.20
C LEU A 58 2.42 3.71 6.53
N LYS A 59 2.74 3.71 5.24
CA LYS A 59 3.04 4.95 4.49
C LYS A 59 1.83 5.88 4.41
N LEU A 60 0.62 5.33 4.25
CA LEU A 60 -0.61 6.11 4.15
C LEU A 60 -0.98 6.79 5.47
N VAL A 61 -0.76 6.12 6.60
CA VAL A 61 -1.04 6.69 7.94
C VAL A 61 0.08 7.60 8.44
N GLN A 62 1.34 7.32 8.09
CA GLN A 62 2.48 8.19 8.45
C GLN A 62 2.52 9.48 7.62
N HIS A 63 2.02 9.47 6.39
CA HIS A 63 1.86 10.68 5.59
C HIS A 63 0.59 11.44 5.99
N THR A 64 0.65 12.14 7.13
CA THR A 64 -0.42 12.98 7.69
C THR A 64 -0.86 14.14 6.79
N ARG A 65 -0.17 14.35 5.65
CA ARG A 65 -0.48 15.42 4.67
C ARG A 65 -1.43 15.01 3.56
N VAL A 66 -1.80 13.73 3.45
CA VAL A 66 -2.73 13.28 2.41
C VAL A 66 -4.16 13.41 2.92
N THR A 67 -4.93 14.32 2.31
CA THR A 67 -6.36 14.46 2.59
C THR A 67 -7.13 13.40 1.81
N TYR A 68 -7.67 12.40 2.52
CA TYR A 68 -8.59 11.42 1.94
C TYR A 68 -10.02 11.98 2.00
N GLU A 69 -10.59 12.28 0.84
CA GLU A 69 -11.93 12.86 0.73
C GLU A 69 -13.02 11.80 0.83
N ASP A 70 -12.77 10.64 0.22
CA ASP A 70 -13.69 9.51 0.21
C ASP A 70 -12.94 8.17 0.04
N ARG A 71 -13.72 7.07 0.10
CA ARG A 71 -13.20 5.71 -0.09
C ARG A 71 -12.51 5.51 -1.44
N VAL A 72 -13.00 6.12 -2.52
CA VAL A 72 -12.46 5.95 -3.88
C VAL A 72 -11.09 6.59 -3.97
N HIS A 73 -10.96 7.82 -3.48
CA HIS A 73 -9.71 8.54 -3.38
C HIS A 73 -8.70 7.77 -2.50
N PHE A 74 -9.14 7.26 -1.35
CA PHE A 74 -8.29 6.43 -0.48
C PHE A 74 -7.71 5.21 -1.20
N PHE A 75 -8.54 4.42 -1.89
CA PHE A 75 -8.06 3.24 -2.62
C PHE A 75 -7.20 3.62 -3.83
N ALA A 76 -7.47 4.74 -4.51
CA ALA A 76 -6.66 5.22 -5.62
C ALA A 76 -5.24 5.63 -5.16
N VAL A 77 -5.14 6.37 -4.04
CA VAL A 77 -3.84 6.74 -3.45
C VAL A 77 -3.11 5.50 -2.97
N SER A 78 -3.81 4.57 -2.31
CA SER A 78 -3.24 3.30 -1.85
C SER A 78 -2.65 2.47 -3.00
N ALA A 79 -3.40 2.34 -4.11
CA ALA A 79 -2.94 1.65 -5.30
C ALA A 79 -1.68 2.31 -5.89
N ARG A 80 -1.61 3.64 -5.87
CA ARG A 80 -0.43 4.39 -6.33
C ARG A 80 0.77 4.18 -5.42
N ALA A 81 0.58 4.20 -4.10
CA ALA A 81 1.64 3.91 -3.13
C ALA A 81 2.21 2.50 -3.30
N MET A 82 1.35 1.48 -3.43
CA MET A 82 1.77 0.10 -3.71
C MET A 82 2.58 0.00 -5.00
N ARG A 83 2.15 0.69 -6.07
CA ARG A 83 2.88 0.70 -7.34
C ARG A 83 4.29 1.28 -7.18
N PHE A 84 4.46 2.34 -6.40
CA PHE A 84 5.78 2.91 -6.13
C PHE A 84 6.69 1.92 -5.39
N ILE A 85 6.19 1.25 -4.35
CA ILE A 85 6.92 0.22 -3.60
C ILE A 85 7.38 -0.90 -4.56
N LEU A 86 6.46 -1.40 -5.39
CA LEU A 86 6.77 -2.47 -6.33
C LEU A 86 7.79 -2.07 -7.40
N VAL A 87 7.70 -0.85 -7.93
CA VAL A 87 8.66 -0.34 -8.92
C VAL A 87 10.05 -0.21 -8.30
N ASP A 88 10.13 0.31 -7.07
CA ASP A 88 11.40 0.44 -6.36
C ASP A 88 12.00 -0.95 -6.06
N TYR A 89 11.18 -1.89 -5.58
CA TYR A 89 11.59 -3.28 -5.39
C TYR A 89 12.14 -3.90 -6.69
N ALA A 90 11.40 -3.78 -7.81
CA ALA A 90 11.84 -4.30 -9.10
C ALA A 90 13.12 -3.62 -9.62
N ARG A 91 13.31 -2.32 -9.32
CA ARG A 91 14.53 -1.58 -9.68
C ARG A 91 15.73 -2.11 -8.89
N ARG A 92 15.59 -2.29 -7.57
CA ARG A 92 16.66 -2.81 -6.69
C ARG A 92 17.04 -4.24 -7.07
N HIS A 93 16.05 -5.10 -7.31
CA HIS A 93 16.28 -6.48 -7.74
C HIS A 93 17.06 -6.56 -9.07
N ARG A 94 16.74 -5.69 -10.05
CA ARG A 94 17.51 -5.61 -11.31
C ARG A 94 18.93 -5.04 -11.14
N ALA A 95 19.16 -4.17 -10.16
CA ALA A 95 20.49 -3.65 -9.86
C ALA A 95 21.39 -4.74 -9.25
N GLN A 96 20.85 -5.52 -8.31
CA GLN A 96 21.57 -6.63 -7.66
C GLN A 96 22.04 -7.68 -8.68
N ARG A 97 21.18 -8.10 -9.61
CA ARG A 97 21.54 -9.07 -10.67
C ARG A 97 22.64 -8.58 -11.63
N ARG A 98 22.90 -7.27 -11.71
CA ARG A 98 23.98 -6.70 -12.54
C ARG A 98 25.30 -6.56 -11.78
N GLY A 99 25.26 -6.47 -10.46
CA GLY A 99 26.47 -6.52 -9.63
C GLY A 99 27.11 -7.92 -9.60
N GLU A 100 26.31 -8.97 -9.72
CA GLU A 100 26.77 -10.36 -9.70
C GLU A 100 27.47 -10.81 -10.99
N THR A 101 27.30 -10.09 -12.11
CA THR A 101 27.93 -10.42 -13.41
C THR A 101 29.16 -9.54 -13.71
N GLY A 102 29.56 -8.66 -12.76
CA GLY A 102 30.61 -7.65 -12.94
C GLY A 102 31.88 -7.92 -12.13
N SER A 103 32.30 -9.17 -11.98
CA SER A 103 33.63 -9.51 -11.46
C SER A 103 34.23 -10.60 -12.33
N GLY A 104 34.92 -10.15 -13.37
CA GLY A 104 35.87 -10.91 -14.18
C GLY A 104 37.16 -10.11 -14.27
#